data_AF-A0A8J7VKY3-F1
#
_entry.id   AF-A0A8J7VKY3-F1
#
_cell.length_a   1.000
_cell.length_b   1.000
_cell.length_c   1.000
_cell.angle_alpha   90.00
_cell.angle_beta   90.00
_cell.angle_gamma   90.00
#
_symmetry.space_group_name_H-M   'P 1'
#
loop_
_entity.id
_entity.type
_entity.pdbx_description
1 polymer ?
#
loop_
_entity_poly.entity_id
_entity_poly.type
_entity_poly.pdbx_seq_one_letter_code
_entity_poly.pdbx_strand_id
1 'polypeptide(L)'
;MSARKINPMLKLALEFGPIVLFFIGFSRFKDQTFTLFGHPATGFIVMTAAFIPLMMLSTGILWWLTGKLSKMQIATLVLVIVFGGLSVWLNDERFFKMKPTMIYLLFGVILGIGLLRGQSYLKLVMEEALPMQPEGWMVLTRRVTGFFFALAVANEVIWRNFSTETWVTFKTFGLTAALFLFFMTQARLFEKFGLPDDPPNP
;
A
#
# COMPACT_ATOMS: atom_id res chain seq x y z
N MET A 1 -24.02 12.16 -13.17
CA MET A 1 -22.80 12.72 -13.79
C MET A 1 -22.17 11.66 -14.68
N SER A 2 -22.22 11.88 -16.00
CA SER A 2 -21.68 10.96 -17.02
C SER A 2 -20.17 10.83 -16.85
N ALA A 3 -19.67 9.60 -16.69
CA ALA A 3 -18.23 9.35 -16.69
C ALA A 3 -17.69 9.80 -18.05
N ARG A 4 -16.88 10.86 -18.08
CA ARG A 4 -16.16 11.26 -19.31
C ARG A 4 -15.36 10.04 -19.77
N LYS A 5 -15.65 9.54 -20.97
CA LYS A 5 -14.88 8.47 -21.62
C LYS A 5 -13.49 9.03 -21.94
N ILE A 6 -12.55 8.87 -21.02
CA ILE A 6 -11.14 9.19 -21.25
C ILE A 6 -10.55 8.08 -22.13
N ASN A 7 -9.60 8.45 -22.99
CA ASN A 7 -8.82 7.49 -23.73
C ASN A 7 -8.14 6.48 -22.76
N PRO A 8 -8.38 5.15 -22.90
CA PRO A 8 -7.78 4.13 -22.04
C PRO A 8 -6.25 4.24 -21.94
N MET A 9 -5.58 4.63 -23.02
CA MET A 9 -4.12 4.82 -23.03
C MET A 9 -3.67 6.01 -22.18
N LEU A 10 -4.44 7.10 -22.17
CA LEU A 10 -4.15 8.25 -21.32
C LEU A 10 -4.35 7.90 -19.84
N LYS A 11 -5.41 7.15 -19.53
CA LYS A 11 -5.64 6.65 -18.16
C LYS A 11 -4.48 5.77 -17.71
N LEU A 12 -4.07 4.80 -18.53
CA LEU A 12 -2.94 3.91 -18.24
C LEU A 12 -1.64 4.71 -18.04
N ALA A 13 -1.38 5.69 -18.91
CA ALA A 13 -0.20 6.54 -18.79
C ALA A 13 -0.19 7.37 -17.50
N LEU A 14 -1.34 7.86 -17.04
CA LEU A 14 -1.43 8.60 -15.77
C LEU A 14 -1.32 7.69 -14.54
N GLU A 15 -1.82 6.46 -14.61
CA GLU A 15 -1.78 5.51 -13.49
C GLU A 15 -0.39 4.85 -13.33
N PHE A 16 0.25 4.46 -14.43
CA PHE A 16 1.53 3.74 -14.40
C PHE A 16 2.74 4.60 -14.78
N GLY A 17 2.55 5.72 -15.48
CA GLY A 17 3.63 6.58 -15.95
C GLY A 17 4.58 7.03 -14.84
N PRO A 18 4.10 7.54 -13.69
CA PRO A 18 4.99 7.91 -12.59
C PRO A 18 5.82 6.74 -12.07
N ILE A 19 5.23 5.54 -11.99
CA ILE A 19 5.90 4.33 -11.49
C ILE A 19 7.01 3.92 -12.47
N VAL A 20 6.71 3.92 -13.78
CA VAL A 20 7.68 3.61 -14.83
C VAL A 20 8.83 4.62 -14.84
N LEU A 21 8.52 5.92 -14.78
CA LEU A 21 9.52 6.97 -14.74
C LEU A 21 10.40 6.90 -13.49
N PHE A 22 9.82 6.60 -12.33
CA PHE A 22 10.58 6.34 -11.11
C PHE A 22 11.52 5.15 -11.28
N PHE A 23 11.06 4.03 -11.86
CA PHE A 23 11.89 2.86 -12.07
C PHE A 23 13.06 3.11 -13.02
N ILE A 24 12.81 3.84 -14.11
CA ILE A 24 13.85 4.24 -15.08
C ILE A 24 14.88 5.13 -14.38
N GLY A 25 14.42 6.15 -13.65
CA GLY A 25 15.30 7.05 -12.91
C GLY A 25 16.09 6.32 -11.83
N PHE A 26 15.43 5.53 -10.99
CA PHE A 26 16.06 4.73 -9.95
C PHE A 26 17.11 3.78 -10.52
N SER A 27 16.80 3.04 -11.58
CA SER A 27 17.76 2.09 -12.17
C SER A 27 19.01 2.78 -12.73
N ARG A 28 18.87 4.02 -13.23
CA ARG A 28 19.98 4.79 -13.80
C ARG A 28 20.81 5.53 -12.76
N PHE A 29 20.18 5.96 -11.67
CA PHE A 29 20.77 6.90 -10.72
C PHE A 29 20.97 6.32 -9.30
N LYS A 30 20.52 5.09 -9.02
CA LYS A 30 20.59 4.47 -7.68
C LYS A 30 21.98 4.47 -7.05
N ASP A 31 23.03 4.30 -7.86
CA ASP A 31 24.42 4.20 -7.39
C ASP A 31 25.12 5.57 -7.33
N GLN A 32 24.42 6.64 -7.73
CA GLN A 32 24.94 8.00 -7.70
C GLN A 32 24.51 8.72 -6.41
N THR A 33 25.44 9.49 -5.85
CA THR A 33 25.17 10.43 -4.76
C THR A 33 24.99 11.81 -5.34
N PHE A 34 23.89 12.47 -5.01
CA PHE A 34 23.58 13.83 -5.42
C PHE A 34 23.60 14.75 -4.22
N THR A 35 23.75 16.05 -4.46
CA THR A 35 23.52 17.07 -3.44
C THR A 35 22.07 17.55 -3.54
N LEU A 36 21.24 17.18 -2.58
CA LEU A 36 19.84 17.61 -2.49
C LEU A 36 19.72 18.62 -1.34
N PHE A 37 19.27 19.85 -1.63
CA PHE A 37 19.15 20.94 -0.64
C PHE A 37 20.43 21.20 0.18
N GLY A 38 21.62 21.01 -0.42
CA GLY A 38 22.90 21.21 0.25
C GLY A 38 23.40 20.01 1.09
N HIS A 39 22.66 18.90 1.14
CA HIS A 39 23.05 17.67 1.83
C HIS A 39 23.30 16.52 0.85
N PRO A 40 24.23 15.60 1.15
CA PRO A 40 24.42 14.39 0.36
C PRO A 40 23.17 13.49 0.47
N ALA A 41 22.55 13.22 -0.67
CA ALA A 41 21.40 12.35 -0.81
C ALA A 41 21.71 11.22 -1.80
N THR A 42 21.25 10.02 -1.48
CA THR A 42 21.36 8.88 -2.40
C THR A 42 20.43 9.07 -3.60
N GLY A 43 20.76 8.49 -4.74
CA GLY A 43 19.89 8.50 -5.92
C GLY A 43 18.48 8.00 -5.63
N PHE A 44 18.33 7.04 -4.69
CA PHE A 44 17.03 6.61 -4.20
C PHE A 44 16.18 7.77 -3.63
N ILE A 45 16.77 8.63 -2.82
CA ILE A 45 16.06 9.75 -2.17
C ILE A 45 15.68 10.80 -3.18
N VAL A 46 16.58 11.14 -4.10
CA VAL A 46 16.28 12.11 -5.17
C VAL A 46 15.14 11.60 -6.05
N MET A 47 15.18 10.33 -6.44
CA MET A 47 14.11 9.74 -7.26
C MET A 47 12.79 9.67 -6.49
N THR A 48 12.83 9.36 -5.20
CA THR A 48 11.62 9.37 -4.35
C THR A 48 11.05 10.79 -4.22
N ALA A 49 11.90 11.79 -4.02
CA ALA A 49 11.51 13.19 -3.93
C ALA A 49 10.89 13.72 -5.24
N ALA A 50 11.36 13.25 -6.40
CA ALA A 50 10.78 13.57 -7.70
C ALA A 50 9.49 12.78 -7.99
N PHE A 51 9.41 11.53 -7.53
CA PHE A 51 8.26 10.65 -7.76
C PHE A 51 7.00 11.12 -7.04
N ILE A 52 7.11 11.61 -5.80
CA ILE A 52 5.96 12.08 -5.01
C ILE A 52 5.17 13.18 -5.74
N PRO A 53 5.78 14.32 -6.16
CA PRO A 53 5.05 15.36 -6.86
C PRO A 53 4.55 14.89 -8.22
N LEU A 54 5.29 14.02 -8.92
CA LEU A 54 4.85 13.45 -10.18
C LEU A 54 3.57 12.59 -10.01
N MET A 55 3.55 11.71 -9.01
CA MET A 55 2.37 10.93 -8.64
C MET A 55 1.18 11.81 -8.27
N MET A 56 1.42 12.86 -7.47
CA MET A 56 0.38 13.82 -7.10
C MET A 56 -0.21 14.53 -8.32
N LEU A 57 0.63 14.98 -9.24
CA LEU A 57 0.21 15.63 -10.49
C LEU A 57 -0.57 14.65 -11.38
N SER A 58 -0.05 13.45 -11.61
CA SER A 58 -0.73 12.45 -12.45
C SER A 58 -2.08 12.04 -11.86
N THR A 59 -2.15 11.84 -10.54
CA THR A 59 -3.41 11.53 -9.85
C THR A 59 -4.37 12.71 -9.88
N GLY A 60 -3.87 13.95 -9.73
CA GLY A 60 -4.67 15.17 -9.81
C GLY A 60 -5.25 15.41 -11.20
N ILE A 61 -4.46 15.17 -12.25
CA ILE A 61 -4.92 15.21 -13.65
C ILE A 61 -5.97 14.13 -13.88
N LEU A 62 -5.72 12.91 -13.40
CA LEU A 62 -6.69 11.81 -13.52
C LEU A 62 -8.01 12.18 -12.84
N TRP A 63 -7.95 12.76 -11.64
CA TRP A 63 -9.14 13.22 -10.93
C TRP A 63 -9.88 14.33 -11.68
N TRP A 64 -9.16 15.31 -12.24
CA TRP A 64 -9.76 16.37 -13.03
C TRP A 64 -10.46 15.85 -14.30
N LEU A 65 -9.88 14.83 -14.96
CA LEU A 65 -10.45 14.26 -16.17
C LEU A 65 -11.61 13.29 -15.90
N THR A 66 -11.51 12.46 -14.84
CA THR A 66 -12.50 11.40 -14.52
C THR A 66 -13.60 11.87 -13.57
N GLY A 67 -13.33 12.90 -12.76
CA GLY A 67 -14.15 13.33 -11.63
C GLY A 67 -14.21 12.35 -10.46
N LYS A 68 -13.48 11.22 -10.50
CA LYS A 68 -13.56 10.16 -9.49
C LYS A 68 -12.20 9.51 -9.25
N LEU A 69 -11.82 9.35 -7.98
CA LEU A 69 -10.69 8.52 -7.57
C LEU A 69 -11.23 7.37 -6.72
N SER A 70 -10.71 6.15 -6.93
CA SER A 70 -11.07 5.04 -6.06
C SER A 70 -10.50 5.25 -4.65
N LYS A 71 -11.16 4.70 -3.63
CA LYS A 71 -10.69 4.78 -2.24
C LYS A 71 -9.28 4.20 -2.09
N MET A 72 -8.98 3.14 -2.86
CA MET A 72 -7.66 2.50 -2.89
C MET A 72 -6.58 3.41 -3.50
N GLN A 73 -6.90 4.18 -4.55
CA GLN A 73 -5.99 5.16 -5.14
C GLN A 73 -5.67 6.29 -4.15
N ILE A 74 -6.69 6.81 -3.46
CA ILE A 74 -6.50 7.86 -2.44
C ILE A 74 -5.64 7.34 -1.29
N ALA A 75 -5.94 6.15 -0.77
CA ALA A 75 -5.14 5.54 0.30
C ALA A 75 -3.68 5.36 -0.13
N THR A 76 -3.44 4.85 -1.34
CA THR A 76 -2.09 4.70 -1.90
C THR A 76 -1.36 6.04 -2.01
N LEU A 77 -2.03 7.08 -2.52
CA LEU A 77 -1.44 8.41 -2.65
C LEU A 77 -1.04 8.98 -1.29
N VAL A 78 -1.93 8.91 -0.30
CA VAL A 78 -1.65 9.38 1.08
C VAL A 78 -0.44 8.64 1.66
N LEU A 79 -0.37 7.32 1.51
CA LEU A 79 0.75 6.53 2.00
C LEU A 79 2.07 6.89 1.31
N VAL A 80 2.05 7.08 -0.01
CA VAL A 80 3.24 7.49 -0.77
C VAL A 80 3.71 8.87 -0.33
N ILE A 81 2.81 9.83 -0.13
CA ILE A 81 3.17 11.17 0.33
C ILE A 81 3.77 11.12 1.74
N VAL A 82 3.09 10.45 2.68
CA VAL A 82 3.51 10.38 4.09
C VAL A 82 4.82 9.60 4.22
N PHE A 83 4.85 8.34 3.78
CA PHE A 83 6.02 7.48 3.95
C PHE A 83 7.14 7.79 2.98
N GLY A 84 6.84 8.22 1.75
CA GLY A 84 7.84 8.69 0.80
C GLY A 84 8.47 9.99 1.28
N GLY A 85 7.66 10.97 1.68
CA GLY A 85 8.14 12.24 2.23
C GLY A 85 8.98 12.03 3.49
N LEU A 86 8.53 11.17 4.40
CA LEU A 86 9.29 10.81 5.60
C LEU A 86 10.61 10.08 5.27
N SER A 87 10.64 9.30 4.18
CA SER A 87 11.89 8.68 3.70
C SER A 87 12.89 9.71 3.21
N VAL A 88 12.42 10.72 2.47
CA VAL A 88 13.25 11.82 1.97
C VAL A 88 13.76 12.68 3.12
N TRP A 89 12.90 12.95 4.11
CA TRP A 89 13.24 13.81 5.24
C TRP A 89 14.23 13.15 6.22
N LEU A 90 14.02 11.87 6.56
CA LEU A 90 14.85 11.19 7.57
C LEU A 90 16.18 10.67 7.01
N ASN A 91 16.24 10.24 5.75
CA ASN A 91 17.46 9.72 5.11
C ASN A 91 18.26 8.72 6.00
N ASP A 92 17.57 7.82 6.69
CA ASP A 92 18.18 6.90 7.67
C ASP A 92 17.80 5.44 7.38
N GLU A 93 18.79 4.54 7.37
CA GLU A 93 18.61 3.09 7.23
C GLU A 93 17.64 2.51 8.28
N ARG A 94 17.66 3.02 9.51
CA ARG A 94 16.74 2.61 10.58
C ARG A 94 15.29 2.86 10.21
N PHE A 95 15.02 3.98 9.53
CA PHE A 95 13.68 4.28 9.05
C PHE A 95 13.19 3.25 8.03
N PHE A 96 14.07 2.67 7.20
CA PHE A 96 13.68 1.61 6.27
C PHE A 96 13.21 0.35 7.00
N LYS A 97 13.78 0.04 8.17
CA LYS A 97 13.39 -1.12 9.00
C LYS A 97 12.12 -0.88 9.82
N MET A 98 11.93 0.36 10.29
CA MET A 98 10.73 0.78 11.05
C MET A 98 9.50 1.00 10.16
N LYS A 99 9.70 1.37 8.89
CA LYS A 99 8.62 1.68 7.95
C LYS A 99 7.53 0.60 7.88
N PRO A 100 7.83 -0.71 7.78
CA PRO A 100 6.81 -1.75 7.85
C PRO A 100 5.99 -1.73 9.15
N THR A 101 6.64 -1.61 10.33
CA THR A 101 5.92 -1.50 11.62
C THR A 101 4.92 -0.36 11.60
N MET A 102 5.35 0.83 11.15
CA MET A 102 4.48 2.01 11.10
C MET A 102 3.27 1.80 10.19
N ILE A 103 3.47 1.19 9.02
CA ILE A 103 2.38 0.89 8.08
C ILE A 103 1.42 -0.14 8.69
N TYR A 104 1.93 -1.21 9.29
CA TYR A 104 1.11 -2.24 9.92
C TYR A 104 0.31 -1.69 11.10
N LEU A 105 0.90 -0.86 11.94
CA LEU A 105 0.19 -0.17 13.03
C LEU A 105 -0.86 0.78 12.48
N LEU A 106 -0.54 1.59 11.47
CA LEU A 106 -1.49 2.52 10.84
C LEU A 106 -2.73 1.78 10.34
N PHE A 107 -2.55 0.71 9.55
CA PHE A 107 -3.68 -0.08 9.05
C PHE A 107 -4.39 -0.84 10.16
N GLY A 108 -3.67 -1.44 11.10
CA GLY A 108 -4.25 -2.13 12.25
C GLY A 108 -5.13 -1.20 13.09
N VAL A 109 -4.68 0.03 13.36
CA VAL A 109 -5.45 1.04 14.10
C VAL A 109 -6.65 1.52 13.29
N ILE A 110 -6.48 1.83 12.00
CA ILE A 110 -7.60 2.29 11.15
C ILE A 110 -8.70 1.22 11.09
N LEU A 111 -8.34 -0.04 10.84
CA LEU A 111 -9.30 -1.14 10.81
C LEU A 111 -9.90 -1.41 12.19
N GLY A 112 -9.10 -1.31 13.25
CA GLY A 112 -9.55 -1.40 14.65
C GLY A 112 -10.60 -0.33 15.00
N ILE A 113 -10.38 0.92 14.60
CA ILE A 113 -11.35 2.01 14.77
C ILE A 113 -12.64 1.70 13.99
N GLY A 114 -12.53 1.17 12.77
CA GLY A 114 -13.69 0.71 12.00
C GLY A 114 -14.48 -0.35 12.77
N LEU A 115 -13.80 -1.37 13.31
CA LEU A 115 -14.42 -2.44 14.10
C LEU A 115 -15.11 -1.91 15.36
N LEU A 116 -14.50 -0.95 16.08
CA LEU A 116 -15.11 -0.31 17.25
C LEU A 116 -16.38 0.48 16.89
N ARG A 117 -16.46 0.98 15.65
CA ARG A 117 -17.66 1.64 15.10
C ARG A 117 -18.67 0.65 14.48
N GLY A 118 -18.40 -0.66 14.56
CA GLY A 118 -19.23 -1.69 13.94
C GLY A 118 -19.18 -1.69 12.41
N GLN A 119 -18.17 -1.09 11.79
CA GLN A 119 -18.02 -0.97 10.35
C GLN A 119 -16.77 -1.70 9.84
N SER A 120 -16.92 -2.41 8.72
CA SER A 120 -15.79 -3.01 8.01
C SER A 120 -15.15 -1.96 7.10
N TYR A 121 -14.06 -1.35 7.54
CA TYR A 121 -13.29 -0.45 6.67
C TYR A 121 -12.56 -1.20 5.56
N LEU A 122 -12.30 -2.50 5.75
CA LEU A 122 -11.79 -3.34 4.69
C LEU A 122 -12.80 -3.49 3.54
N LYS A 123 -14.09 -3.64 3.86
CA LYS A 123 -15.19 -3.64 2.88
C LYS A 123 -15.15 -2.38 2.03
N LEU A 124 -15.03 -1.22 2.65
CA LEU A 124 -15.04 0.06 1.93
C LEU A 124 -13.98 0.14 0.83
N VAL A 125 -12.84 -0.53 1.00
CA VAL A 125 -11.72 -0.47 0.06
C VAL A 125 -11.74 -1.63 -0.94
N MET A 126 -12.24 -2.81 -0.54
CA MET A 126 -12.11 -4.06 -1.30
C MET A 126 -13.43 -4.64 -1.82
N GLU A 127 -14.59 -4.04 -1.52
CA GLU A 127 -15.91 -4.57 -1.93
C GLU A 127 -16.06 -4.78 -3.44
N GLU A 128 -15.44 -3.92 -4.25
CA GLU A 128 -15.47 -4.04 -5.72
C GLU A 128 -14.66 -5.23 -6.23
N ALA A 129 -13.61 -5.62 -5.52
CA ALA A 129 -12.70 -6.70 -5.94
C ALA A 129 -13.07 -8.06 -5.34
N LEU A 130 -13.77 -8.06 -4.21
CA LEU A 130 -14.13 -9.28 -3.49
C LEU A 130 -15.55 -9.17 -2.91
N PRO A 131 -16.58 -9.49 -3.70
CA PRO A 131 -17.96 -9.40 -3.23
C PRO A 131 -18.22 -10.45 -2.14
N MET A 132 -18.62 -9.99 -0.95
CA MET A 132 -18.84 -10.83 0.23
C MET A 132 -19.98 -10.26 1.09
N GLN A 133 -20.69 -11.14 1.79
CA GLN A 133 -21.71 -10.78 2.76
C GLN A 133 -21.17 -9.85 3.86
N PRO A 134 -21.99 -8.92 4.40
CA PRO A 134 -21.57 -7.97 5.44
C PRO A 134 -20.97 -8.62 6.69
N GLU A 135 -21.46 -9.78 7.10
CA GLU A 135 -21.00 -10.54 8.26
C GLU A 135 -19.58 -11.07 8.05
N GLY A 136 -19.33 -11.61 6.85
CA GLY A 136 -18.00 -12.08 6.44
C GLY A 136 -16.97 -10.95 6.49
N TRP A 137 -17.35 -9.75 6.05
CA TRP A 137 -16.51 -8.56 6.10
C TRP A 137 -16.09 -8.16 7.51
N MET A 138 -16.99 -8.27 8.49
CA MET A 138 -16.66 -7.97 9.89
C MET A 138 -15.68 -8.99 10.47
N VAL A 139 -15.88 -10.27 10.17
CA VAL A 139 -14.98 -11.34 10.60
C VAL A 139 -13.61 -11.18 9.94
N LEU A 140 -13.57 -10.93 8.63
CA LEU A 140 -12.33 -10.73 7.89
C LEU A 140 -11.57 -9.52 8.43
N THR A 141 -12.25 -8.38 8.63
CA THR A 141 -11.63 -7.16 9.17
C THR A 141 -11.02 -7.41 10.55
N ARG A 142 -11.71 -8.16 11.43
CA ARG A 142 -11.17 -8.53 12.75
C ARG A 142 -9.89 -9.36 12.64
N ARG A 143 -9.89 -10.37 11.76
CA ARG A 143 -8.72 -11.24 11.54
C ARG A 143 -7.55 -10.48 10.92
N VAL A 144 -7.82 -9.65 9.91
CA VAL A 144 -6.82 -8.80 9.24
C VAL A 144 -6.25 -7.76 10.22
N THR A 145 -7.09 -7.17 11.07
CA THR A 145 -6.63 -6.25 12.13
C THR A 145 -5.65 -6.93 13.08
N GLY A 146 -6.00 -8.10 13.61
CA GLY A 146 -5.11 -8.89 14.47
C GLY A 146 -3.83 -9.30 13.75
N PHE A 147 -3.92 -9.67 12.48
CA PHE A 147 -2.77 -10.01 11.65
C PHE A 147 -1.83 -8.83 11.43
N PHE A 148 -2.36 -7.62 11.16
CA PHE A 148 -1.54 -6.40 11.08
C PHE A 148 -0.78 -6.12 12.39
N PHE A 149 -1.44 -6.23 13.55
CA PHE A 149 -0.74 -6.06 14.83
C PHE A 149 0.30 -7.14 15.07
N ALA A 150 0.02 -8.40 14.71
CA ALA A 150 0.99 -9.48 14.80
C ALA A 150 2.22 -9.22 13.90
N LEU A 151 2.00 -8.75 12.67
CA LEU A 151 3.09 -8.37 11.75
C LEU A 151 3.89 -7.16 12.27
N ALA A 152 3.22 -6.18 12.89
CA ALA A 152 3.89 -5.04 13.50
C ALA A 152 4.83 -5.50 14.62
N VAL A 153 4.34 -6.33 15.54
CA VAL A 153 5.15 -6.90 16.63
C VAL A 153 6.28 -7.77 16.06
N ALA A 154 5.99 -8.64 15.10
CA ALA A 154 6.99 -9.52 14.51
C ALA A 154 8.11 -8.71 13.82
N ASN A 155 7.76 -7.70 13.00
CA ASN A 155 8.77 -6.83 12.39
C ASN A 155 9.59 -6.12 13.48
N GLU A 156 8.94 -5.53 14.48
CA GLU A 156 9.61 -4.79 15.56
C GLU A 156 10.61 -5.65 16.34
N VAL A 157 10.24 -6.89 16.64
CA VAL A 157 11.12 -7.85 17.31
C VAL A 157 12.29 -8.23 16.40
N ILE A 158 12.05 -8.51 15.12
CA ILE A 158 13.09 -8.95 14.20
C ILE A 158 14.12 -7.84 13.95
N TRP A 159 13.68 -6.62 13.60
CA TRP A 159 14.62 -5.58 13.21
C TRP A 159 15.43 -4.99 14.38
N ARG A 160 14.91 -5.09 15.62
CA ARG A 160 15.62 -4.62 16.83
C ARG A 160 16.61 -5.63 17.39
N ASN A 161 16.31 -6.93 17.29
CA ASN A 161 17.09 -7.96 17.98
C ASN A 161 17.99 -8.79 17.04
N PHE A 162 17.78 -8.73 15.73
CA PHE A 162 18.49 -9.55 14.75
C PHE A 162 19.26 -8.70 13.73
N SER A 163 20.12 -9.36 12.94
CA SER A 163 20.93 -8.70 11.92
C SER A 163 20.08 -8.18 10.76
N THR A 164 20.65 -7.25 9.97
CA THR A 164 20.02 -6.76 8.73
C THR A 164 19.71 -7.90 7.78
N GLU A 165 20.59 -8.89 7.66
CA GLU A 165 20.40 -10.05 6.79
C GLU A 165 19.19 -10.90 7.23
N THR A 166 19.08 -11.19 8.53
CA THR A 166 17.91 -11.89 9.07
C THR A 166 16.62 -11.10 8.84
N TRP A 167 16.65 -9.78 9.01
CA TRP A 167 15.51 -8.92 8.72
C TRP A 167 15.11 -8.94 7.24
N VAL A 168 16.08 -8.88 6.32
CA VAL A 168 15.82 -8.99 4.87
C VAL A 168 15.19 -10.34 4.55
N THR A 169 15.73 -11.44 5.07
CA THR A 169 15.20 -12.79 4.86
C THR A 169 13.79 -12.93 5.44
N PHE A 170 13.55 -12.42 6.64
CA PHE A 170 12.21 -12.39 7.24
C PHE A 170 11.23 -11.59 6.38
N LYS A 171 11.65 -10.42 5.89
CA LYS A 171 10.82 -9.57 5.04
C LYS A 171 10.48 -10.25 3.71
N THR A 172 11.44 -10.94 3.10
CA THR A 172 11.26 -11.56 1.78
C THR A 172 10.48 -12.86 1.87
N PHE A 173 10.86 -13.77 2.76
CA PHE A 173 10.29 -15.11 2.84
C PHE A 173 9.33 -15.27 4.02
N GLY A 174 9.70 -14.76 5.20
CA GLY A 174 8.87 -14.85 6.40
C GLY A 174 7.51 -14.17 6.24
N LEU A 175 7.49 -12.92 5.75
CA LEU A 175 6.24 -12.20 5.49
C LEU A 175 5.41 -12.86 4.38
N THR A 176 6.05 -13.31 3.32
CA THR A 176 5.36 -14.00 2.20
C THR A 176 4.70 -15.30 2.68
N ALA A 177 5.42 -16.11 3.46
CA ALA A 177 4.88 -17.32 4.08
C ALA A 177 3.74 -16.98 5.06
N ALA A 178 3.91 -15.95 5.90
CA ALA A 178 2.89 -15.52 6.84
C ALA A 178 1.60 -15.07 6.13
N LEU A 179 1.71 -14.30 5.03
CA LEU A 179 0.58 -13.89 4.20
C LEU A 179 -0.10 -15.10 3.58
N PHE A 180 0.66 -16.02 3.00
CA PHE A 180 0.12 -17.24 2.40
C PHE A 180 -0.67 -18.08 3.41
N LEU A 181 -0.07 -18.35 4.57
CA LEU A 181 -0.72 -19.08 5.66
C LEU A 181 -1.96 -18.34 6.16
N PHE A 182 -1.88 -17.02 6.31
CA PHE A 182 -3.03 -16.21 6.71
C PHE A 182 -4.19 -16.36 5.73
N PHE A 183 -3.96 -16.19 4.44
CA PHE A 183 -5.01 -16.34 3.43
C PHE A 183 -5.54 -17.77 3.34
N MET A 184 -4.70 -18.78 3.50
CA MET A 184 -5.13 -20.19 3.56
C MET A 184 -6.11 -20.41 4.72
N THR A 185 -5.85 -19.82 5.89
CA THR A 185 -6.78 -19.88 7.03
C THR A 185 -8.09 -19.10 6.81
N GLN A 186 -8.12 -18.20 5.81
CA GLN A 186 -9.33 -17.48 5.40
C GLN A 186 -10.14 -18.21 4.32
N ALA A 187 -9.64 -19.29 3.71
CA ALA A 187 -10.32 -19.98 2.61
C ALA A 187 -11.79 -20.35 2.95
N ARG A 188 -12.02 -20.96 4.12
CA ARG A 188 -13.37 -21.30 4.60
C ARG A 188 -14.27 -20.07 4.83
N LEU A 189 -13.69 -18.92 5.16
CA LEU A 189 -14.44 -17.67 5.32
C LEU A 189 -14.96 -17.20 3.95
N PHE A 190 -14.09 -17.24 2.94
CA PHE A 190 -14.44 -16.89 1.56
C PHE A 190 -15.48 -17.85 0.99
N GLU A 191 -15.34 -19.16 1.19
CA GLU A 191 -16.34 -20.14 0.77
C GLU A 191 -17.71 -19.90 1.41
N LYS A 192 -17.74 -19.55 2.70
CA LYS A 192 -18.99 -19.39 3.45
C LYS A 192 -19.73 -18.07 3.16
N PHE A 193 -18.99 -16.99 2.96
CA PHE A 193 -19.55 -15.63 2.88
C PHE A 193 -19.35 -14.97 1.51
N GLY A 194 -18.60 -15.59 0.60
CA GLY A 194 -18.43 -15.12 -0.77
C GLY A 194 -19.78 -15.09 -1.48
N LEU A 195 -20.01 -14.01 -2.23
CA LEU A 195 -21.18 -13.92 -3.10
C LEU A 195 -20.83 -14.60 -4.44
N PRO A 196 -21.77 -15.34 -5.06
CA PRO A 196 -21.56 -15.83 -6.43
C PRO A 196 -21.23 -14.65 -7.35
N ASP A 197 -20.27 -14.84 -8.25
CA ASP A 197 -20.11 -13.92 -9.37
C ASP A 197 -21.44 -13.87 -10.12
N ASP A 198 -22.06 -12.69 -10.21
CA ASP A 198 -23.25 -12.51 -11.04
C ASP A 198 -22.88 -13.00 -12.45
N PRO A 199 -23.64 -13.93 -13.05
CA PRO A 199 -23.35 -14.37 -14.41
C PRO A 199 -23.32 -13.14 -15.32
N PRO A 200 -22.41 -13.09 -16.32
CA PRO A 200 -22.36 -11.96 -17.23
C PRO A 200 -23.75 -11.75 -17.81
N ASN A 201 -24.30 -10.56 -17.54
CA ASN A 201 -25.62 -10.16 -18.03
C ASN A 201 -25.63 -10.35 -19.56
N PRO A 202 -26.52 -11.19 -20.13
CA PRO A 202 -26.53 -11.51 -21.55
C PRO A 202 -26.79 -10.31 -22.44
#